data_AF-A0A9N9PJC7-F1
#
_entry.id   AF-A0A9N9PJC7-F1
#
_cell.length_a   1.000
_cell.length_b   1.000
_cell.length_c   1.000
_cell.angle_alpha   90.00
_cell.angle_beta   90.00
_cell.angle_gamma   90.00
#
_symmetry.space_group_name_H-M   'P 1'
#
loop_
_entity.id
_entity.type
_entity.pdbx_description
1 polymer ?
#
loop_
_entity_poly.entity_id
_entity_poly.type
_entity_poly.pdbx_seq_one_letter_code
_entity_poly.pdbx_strand_id
1 'polypeptide(L)'
;PDKNNKSVQRFISRMRDRHTRKKADAKRFVKKGLTPEPYLYEIPEPGEHFEYVVVENDLSQKVGDKMEYPEVARRLGKKIDINYYLKNVVGLCARFINYENRYQPLSETLLEALRKLKDDNKA
;
A
#
# COMPACT_ATOMS: atom_id res chain seq x y z
N PRO A 1 10.55 7.57 -9.60
CA PRO A 1 9.08 7.48 -9.68
C PRO A 1 8.63 7.23 -11.12
N ASP A 2 7.71 6.29 -11.35
CA ASP A 2 7.10 6.12 -12.68
C ASP A 2 6.22 7.35 -12.94
N LYS A 3 6.65 8.20 -13.87
CA LYS A 3 5.98 9.46 -14.20
C LYS A 3 4.55 9.24 -14.72
N ASN A 4 4.21 8.03 -15.15
CA ASN A 4 2.93 7.72 -15.80
C ASN A 4 1.87 7.17 -14.83
N ASN A 5 2.11 7.17 -13.51
CA ASN A 5 1.13 6.76 -12.49
C ASN A 5 0.43 5.42 -12.80
N LYS A 6 1.18 4.45 -13.37
CA LYS A 6 0.61 3.18 -13.88
C LYS A 6 -0.20 2.41 -12.84
N SER A 7 0.22 2.43 -11.57
CA SER A 7 -0.53 1.78 -10.48
C SER A 7 -1.90 2.40 -10.28
N VAL A 8 -2.01 3.73 -10.32
CA VAL A 8 -3.27 4.46 -10.19
C VAL A 8 -4.17 4.19 -11.40
N GLN A 9 -3.61 4.24 -12.63
CA GLN A 9 -4.39 3.91 -13.83
C GLN A 9 -4.98 2.50 -13.77
N ARG A 10 -4.17 1.53 -13.33
CA ARG A 10 -4.60 0.14 -13.14
C ARG A 10 -5.70 0.02 -12.07
N PHE A 11 -5.54 0.73 -10.96
CA PHE A 11 -6.54 0.81 -9.89
C PHE A 11 -7.87 1.36 -10.41
N ILE A 12 -7.86 2.53 -11.05
CA ILE A 12 -9.05 3.18 -11.60
C ILE A 12 -9.73 2.32 -12.67
N SER A 13 -8.97 1.68 -13.56
CA SER A 13 -9.52 0.74 -14.56
C SER A 13 -10.29 -0.39 -13.87
N ARG A 14 -9.70 -0.99 -12.84
CA ARG A 14 -10.37 -2.06 -12.08
C ARG A 14 -11.64 -1.57 -11.38
N MET A 15 -11.65 -0.34 -10.85
CA MET A 15 -12.85 0.22 -10.22
C MET A 15 -13.95 0.47 -11.23
N ARG A 16 -13.61 0.97 -12.43
CA ARG A 16 -14.55 1.10 -13.55
C ARG A 16 -15.14 -0.25 -13.96
N ASP A 17 -14.32 -1.30 -14.08
CA ASP A 17 -14.79 -2.64 -14.44
C ASP A 17 -15.72 -3.24 -13.38
N ARG A 18 -15.45 -3.02 -12.10
CA ARG A 18 -16.33 -3.46 -10.99
C ARG A 18 -17.65 -2.68 -11.00
N HIS A 19 -17.59 -1.38 -11.20
CA HIS A 19 -18.76 -0.51 -11.25
C HIS A 19 -19.68 -0.86 -12.42
N THR A 20 -19.15 -1.08 -13.62
CA THR A 20 -19.92 -1.50 -14.80
C THR A 20 -20.64 -2.84 -14.57
N ARG A 21 -19.97 -3.82 -13.97
CA ARG A 21 -20.58 -5.11 -13.61
C ARG A 21 -21.72 -4.93 -12.61
N LYS A 22 -21.50 -4.18 -11.53
CA LYS A 22 -22.54 -3.90 -10.53
C LYS A 22 -23.72 -3.13 -11.14
N LYS A 23 -23.50 -2.22 -12.10
CA LYS A 23 -24.58 -1.53 -12.84
C LYS A 23 -25.43 -2.52 -13.64
N ALA A 24 -24.80 -3.46 -14.34
CA ALA A 24 -25.50 -4.50 -15.09
C ALA A 24 -26.33 -5.41 -14.16
N ASP A 25 -25.76 -5.81 -13.03
CA ASP A 25 -26.45 -6.62 -12.02
C ASP A 25 -27.63 -5.86 -11.42
N ALA A 26 -27.45 -4.59 -11.04
CA ALA A 26 -28.51 -3.74 -10.51
C ALA A 26 -29.69 -3.64 -11.48
N LYS A 27 -29.42 -3.43 -12.79
CA LYS A 27 -30.46 -3.43 -13.83
C LYS A 27 -31.21 -4.77 -13.89
N ARG A 28 -30.52 -5.90 -13.67
CA ARG A 28 -31.13 -7.23 -13.61
C ARG A 28 -31.98 -7.43 -12.36
N PHE A 29 -31.57 -6.91 -11.20
CA PHE A 29 -32.34 -6.96 -9.96
C PHE A 29 -33.63 -6.15 -10.06
N VAL A 30 -33.56 -4.91 -10.57
CA VAL A 30 -34.75 -4.06 -10.77
C VAL A 30 -35.77 -4.73 -11.69
N LYS A 31 -35.34 -5.38 -12.77
CA LYS A 31 -36.23 -6.16 -13.67
C LYS A 31 -36.95 -7.31 -12.96
N LYS A 32 -36.40 -7.82 -11.86
CA LYS A 32 -36.99 -8.88 -11.03
C LYS A 32 -37.80 -8.34 -9.84
N GLY A 33 -37.96 -7.01 -9.72
CA GLY A 33 -38.60 -6.37 -8.57
C GLY A 33 -37.78 -6.41 -7.28
N LEU A 34 -36.46 -6.63 -7.38
CA LEU A 34 -35.54 -6.69 -6.24
C LEU A 34 -34.76 -5.38 -6.09
N THR A 35 -34.48 -4.99 -4.84
CA THR A 35 -33.65 -3.82 -4.51
C THR A 35 -32.17 -4.13 -4.78
N PRO A 36 -31.47 -3.32 -5.60
CA PRO A 36 -30.03 -3.48 -5.80
C PRO A 36 -29.23 -3.15 -4.54
N GLU A 37 -28.12 -3.84 -4.35
CA GLU A 37 -27.13 -3.43 -3.35
C GLU A 37 -26.51 -2.07 -3.71
N PRO A 38 -26.14 -1.25 -2.71
CA PRO A 38 -25.39 -0.01 -2.94
C PRO A 38 -24.07 -0.26 -3.65
N TYR A 39 -23.69 0.66 -4.54
CA TYR A 39 -22.39 0.63 -5.19
C TYR A 39 -21.29 0.83 -4.15
N LEU A 40 -20.35 -0.12 -4.11
CA LEU A 40 -19.21 -0.05 -3.19
C LEU A 40 -18.05 0.81 -3.72
N TYR A 41 -18.05 1.09 -5.02
CA TYR A 41 -16.96 1.75 -5.73
C TYR A 41 -17.48 2.97 -6.48
N GLU A 42 -17.06 4.14 -6.01
CA GLU A 42 -17.21 5.40 -6.72
C GLU A 42 -16.02 5.60 -7.66
N ILE A 43 -16.30 6.11 -8.85
CA ILE A 43 -15.27 6.41 -9.85
C ILE A 43 -15.00 7.90 -9.76
N PRO A 44 -13.77 8.32 -9.42
CA PRO A 44 -13.44 9.73 -9.34
C PRO A 44 -13.43 10.36 -10.73
N GLU A 45 -13.87 11.62 -10.80
CA GLU A 45 -13.81 12.44 -12.00
C GLU A 45 -12.36 12.84 -12.34
N PRO A 46 -12.05 13.17 -13.60
CA PRO A 46 -10.74 13.68 -13.96
C PRO A 46 -10.38 14.94 -13.15
N GLY A 47 -9.28 14.88 -12.39
CA GLY A 47 -8.83 15.97 -11.53
C GLY A 47 -9.36 15.93 -10.10
N GLU A 48 -10.29 15.00 -9.81
CA GLU A 48 -10.75 14.75 -8.45
C GLU A 48 -9.67 14.01 -7.64
N HIS A 49 -9.50 14.42 -6.39
CA HIS A 49 -8.61 13.78 -5.44
C HIS A 49 -9.35 12.63 -4.75
N PHE A 50 -8.68 11.50 -4.58
CA PHE A 50 -9.22 10.36 -3.84
C PHE A 50 -8.13 9.73 -2.97
N GLU A 51 -8.55 9.11 -1.88
CA GLU A 51 -7.66 8.39 -0.97
C GLU A 51 -7.54 6.92 -1.37
N TYR A 52 -6.39 6.31 -1.08
CA TYR A 52 -6.21 4.87 -1.25
C TYR A 52 -5.26 4.31 -0.19
N VAL A 53 -5.43 3.01 0.08
CA VAL A 53 -4.50 2.19 0.86
C VAL A 53 -4.02 1.01 0.02
N VAL A 54 -2.87 0.44 0.36
CA VAL A 54 -2.37 -0.80 -0.22
C VAL A 54 -2.72 -1.95 0.72
N VAL A 55 -3.49 -2.92 0.21
CA VAL A 55 -3.92 -4.10 0.96
C VAL A 55 -3.09 -5.33 0.59
N GLU A 56 -3.07 -6.31 1.48
CA GLU A 56 -2.50 -7.63 1.21
C GLU A 56 -3.25 -8.29 0.04
N ASN A 57 -2.48 -8.86 -0.89
CA ASN A 57 -3.01 -9.62 -2.03
C ASN A 57 -1.89 -10.50 -2.59
N ASP A 58 -1.97 -11.79 -2.30
CA ASP A 58 -0.97 -12.77 -2.73
C ASP A 58 -1.07 -13.09 -4.22
N LEU A 59 -2.18 -12.74 -4.86
CA LEU A 59 -2.44 -13.03 -6.27
C LEU A 59 -1.78 -12.04 -7.23
N SER A 60 -1.30 -10.88 -6.75
CA SER A 60 -0.65 -9.90 -7.62
C SER A 60 0.48 -9.15 -6.93
N GLN A 61 1.62 -9.07 -7.62
CA GLN A 61 2.75 -8.24 -7.19
C GLN A 61 2.59 -6.77 -7.59
N LYS A 62 1.59 -6.42 -8.41
CA LYS A 62 1.41 -5.07 -8.92
C LYS A 62 0.63 -4.22 -7.93
N VAL A 63 1.24 -3.12 -7.47
CA VAL A 63 0.64 -2.22 -6.45
C VAL A 63 -0.77 -1.77 -6.83
N GLY A 64 -1.04 -1.44 -8.10
CA GLY A 64 -2.40 -1.04 -8.54
C GLY A 64 -3.48 -2.12 -8.33
N ASP A 65 -3.12 -3.40 -8.32
CA ASP A 65 -4.04 -4.51 -8.00
C ASP A 65 -4.25 -4.66 -6.49
N LYS A 66 -3.31 -4.13 -5.69
CA LYS A 66 -3.34 -4.08 -4.23
C LYS A 66 -3.97 -2.78 -3.68
N MET A 67 -4.15 -1.75 -4.50
CA MET A 67 -4.77 -0.49 -4.06
C MET A 67 -6.26 -0.69 -3.73
N GLU A 68 -6.76 -0.05 -2.69
CA GLU A 68 -8.17 -0.08 -2.31
C GLU A 68 -8.60 1.24 -1.68
N TYR A 69 -9.88 1.61 -1.83
CA TYR A 69 -10.42 2.74 -1.07
C TYR A 69 -10.43 2.40 0.43
N PRO A 70 -10.06 3.33 1.34
CA PRO A 70 -9.99 3.05 2.77
C PRO A 70 -11.30 2.53 3.35
N GLU A 71 -12.42 3.14 2.96
CA GLU A 71 -13.77 2.75 3.38
C GLU A 71 -14.12 1.33 2.93
N VAL A 72 -13.77 0.99 1.70
CA VAL A 72 -14.01 -0.34 1.13
C VAL A 72 -13.13 -1.39 1.79
N ALA A 73 -11.87 -1.07 2.06
CA ALA A 73 -10.96 -1.95 2.78
C ALA A 73 -11.51 -2.27 4.18
N ARG A 74 -11.97 -1.24 4.92
CA ARG A 74 -12.62 -1.42 6.24
C ARG A 74 -13.88 -2.28 6.13
N ARG A 75 -14.79 -1.94 5.22
CA ARG A 75 -16.07 -2.65 5.05
C ARG A 75 -15.90 -4.12 4.66
N LEU A 76 -14.87 -4.44 3.88
CA LEU A 76 -14.57 -5.81 3.44
C LEU A 76 -13.56 -6.54 4.35
N GLY A 77 -13.13 -5.93 5.45
CA GLY A 77 -12.16 -6.54 6.37
C GLY A 77 -10.80 -6.84 5.73
N LYS A 78 -10.37 -6.04 4.75
CA LYS A 78 -9.09 -6.25 4.06
C LYS A 78 -7.93 -5.80 4.93
N LYS A 79 -6.91 -6.65 5.03
CA LYS A 79 -5.67 -6.34 5.74
C LYS A 79 -4.81 -5.37 4.93
N ILE A 80 -4.26 -4.37 5.60
CA ILE A 80 -3.31 -3.41 5.00
C ILE A 80 -1.95 -4.10 4.88
N ASP A 81 -1.28 -3.96 3.72
CA ASP A 81 0.07 -4.47 3.50
C ASP A 81 1.08 -3.56 4.23
N ILE A 82 1.32 -3.82 5.51
CA ILE A 82 2.22 -3.01 6.36
C ILE A 82 3.65 -3.03 5.79
N ASN A 83 4.08 -4.17 5.24
CA ASN A 83 5.42 -4.34 4.67
C ASN A 83 5.66 -3.39 3.49
N TYR A 84 4.65 -3.14 2.67
CA TYR A 84 4.72 -2.15 1.59
C TYR A 84 5.13 -0.76 2.09
N TYR A 85 4.54 -0.30 3.19
CA TYR A 85 4.84 1.02 3.77
C TYR A 85 6.18 1.03 4.51
N LEU A 86 6.47 -0.02 5.28
CA LEU A 86 7.72 -0.14 6.04
C LEU A 86 8.95 -0.03 5.15
N LYS A 87 8.90 -0.58 3.92
CA LYS A 87 10.02 -0.53 2.98
C LYS A 87 10.56 0.88 2.74
N ASN A 88 9.67 1.87 2.66
CA ASN A 88 10.07 3.27 2.45
C ASN A 88 10.45 3.95 3.78
N VAL A 89 9.72 3.65 4.86
CA VAL A 89 9.96 4.25 6.18
C VAL A 89 11.33 3.86 6.72
N VAL A 90 11.74 2.60 6.61
CA VAL A 90 13.05 2.13 7.08
C VAL A 90 14.19 2.88 6.41
N GLY A 91 14.14 3.06 5.08
CA GLY A 91 15.15 3.81 4.35
C GLY A 91 15.20 5.29 4.74
N LEU A 92 14.04 5.89 5.02
CA LEU A 92 13.95 7.27 5.50
C LEU A 92 14.57 7.41 6.89
N CYS A 93 14.21 6.53 7.83
CA CYS A 93 14.78 6.49 9.18
C CYS A 93 16.30 6.29 9.14
N ALA A 94 16.79 5.36 8.33
CA ALA A 94 18.23 5.12 8.18
C ALA A 94 18.98 6.37 7.70
N ARG A 95 18.39 7.18 6.80
CA ARG A 95 19.01 8.45 6.39
C ARG A 95 19.09 9.44 7.54
N PHE A 96 18.02 9.61 8.31
CA PHE A 96 18.01 10.52 9.46
C PHE A 96 19.01 10.11 10.54
N ILE A 97 19.02 8.82 10.90
CA ILE A 97 19.94 8.27 11.90
C ILE A 97 21.39 8.43 11.43
N ASN A 98 21.70 8.11 10.17
CA ASN A 98 23.07 8.20 9.70
C ASN A 98 23.56 9.63 9.44
N TYR A 99 22.66 10.58 9.20
CA TYR A 99 23.02 11.96 8.87
C TYR A 99 23.52 12.76 10.07
N GLU A 100 22.92 12.59 11.26
CA GLU A 100 23.36 13.33 12.44
C GLU A 100 24.39 12.55 13.26
N ASN A 101 25.53 13.19 13.52
CA ASN A 101 26.59 12.65 14.38
C ASN A 101 26.09 12.28 15.80
N ARG A 102 24.99 12.87 16.28
CA ARG A 102 24.41 12.56 17.60
C ARG A 102 23.82 11.15 17.68
N TYR A 103 23.43 10.57 16.54
CA TYR A 103 22.95 9.20 16.46
C TYR A 103 24.04 8.22 16.01
N GLN A 104 25.23 8.72 15.66
CA GLN A 104 26.39 7.89 15.41
C GLN A 104 26.92 7.36 16.75
N PRO A 105 27.27 6.07 16.83
CA PRO A 105 27.89 5.54 18.04
C PRO A 105 29.22 6.26 18.32
N LEU A 106 29.50 6.52 19.61
CA LEU A 106 30.79 7.08 20.01
C LEU A 106 31.93 6.17 19.54
N SER A 107 33.07 6.78 19.22
CA SER A 107 34.27 6.07 18.75
C SER A 107 34.72 4.96 19.72
N GLU A 108 34.59 5.17 21.03
CA GLU A 108 34.90 4.15 22.05
C GLU A 108 33.98 2.94 21.96
N THR A 109 32.67 3.17 21.80
CA THR A 109 31.67 2.10 21.66
C THR A 109 31.86 1.31 20.36
N LEU A 110 32.25 1.99 19.27
CA LEU A 110 32.62 1.35 18.01
C LEU A 110 33.89 0.50 18.14
N LEU A 111 34.91 1.00 18.82
CA LEU A 111 36.16 0.26 19.05
C LEU A 111 35.92 -1.00 19.89
N GLU A 112 35.06 -0.92 20.90
CA GLU A 112 34.70 -2.07 21.73
C GLU A 112 33.88 -3.11 20.96
N ALA A 113 32.93 -2.67 20.13
CA ALA A 113 32.16 -3.56 19.26
C ALA A 113 33.05 -4.27 18.22
N LEU A 114 33.98 -3.55 17.60
CA LEU A 114 34.94 -4.12 16.63
C LEU A 114 35.89 -5.13 17.27
N ARG A 115 36.28 -4.92 18.54
CA ARG A 115 37.07 -5.90 19.30
C ARG A 115 36.29 -7.19 19.52
N LYS A 116 35.05 -7.10 20.02
CA LYS A 116 34.18 -8.28 20.25
C LYS A 116 33.95 -9.08 18.96
N LEU A 117 33.69 -8.39 17.85
CA LEU A 117 33.46 -9.02 16.55
C LEU A 117 34.71 -9.73 15.99
N LYS A 118 35.91 -9.25 16.33
CA LYS A 118 37.18 -9.89 15.99
C LYS A 118 37.45 -11.13 16.82
N ASP A 119 37.00 -11.14 18.07
CA ASP A 119 37.16 -12.27 19.00
C ASP A 119 36.17 -13.39 18.68
N ASP A 120 34.94 -13.07 18.27
CA ASP A 120 33.92 -14.04 17.85
C ASP A 120 34.30 -14.78 16.54
N ASN A 121 35.07 -14.14 15.66
CA ASN A 121 35.55 -14.76 14.40
C ASN A 121 36.81 -15.63 14.57
N LYS A 122 37.36 -15.71 15.79
CA LYS A 122 38.49 -16.58 16.13
C LYS A 122 38.07 -17.90 16.80
N ALA A 123 36.77 -18.09 17.04
CA ALA A 123 36.20 -19.29 17.64
C ALA A 123 35.80 -20.33 16.60
#